data_AF-A0A7X7DDT3-F1
#
_entry.id   AF-A0A7X7DDT3-F1
#
_cell.length_a   1.000
_cell.length_b   1.000
_cell.length_c   1.000
_cell.angle_alpha   90.00
_cell.angle_beta   90.00
_cell.angle_gamma   90.00
#
_symmetry.space_group_name_H-M   'P 1'
#
loop_
_entity.id
_entity.type
_entity.pdbx_description
1 polymer ?
#
loop_
_entity_poly.entity_id
_entity_poly.type
_entity_poly.pdbx_seq_one_letter_code
_entity_poly.pdbx_strand_id
1 'polypeptide(L)'
;MKSKIRLMNLVVSCTLILLAIGATLVVLGVFNALLNWDIFGPRLEAVLYGLFGSCMALAAFGTAMTIILALQESVRDFKKFVQARTNQAEIPDAPKRAYAARMMSLLLAMVGLIALCNGINYVVLAKRCAVFKQLAAEQVGNFQDKIAGLVAGFQAPPRDHVPRDLYEVLRSVSSLAFVQTATLYLPDPEEGGAMWGYTAWRNSYSNEDGFARFYVAKDFERAMRQAVDGDPADLEDINRRNEFIWYRTLAGPAGRPASVIRIDGNPRHSFREYRLGQ
;
A
#
# COMPACT_ATOMS: atom_id res chain seq x y z
N MET A 1 -16.08 36.80 -36.28
CA MET A 1 -14.91 35.88 -36.28
C MET A 1 -14.24 35.72 -34.91
N LYS A 2 -13.90 36.79 -34.18
CA LYS A 2 -13.25 36.71 -32.85
C LYS A 2 -14.03 35.89 -31.79
N SER A 3 -15.37 35.89 -31.79
CA SER A 3 -16.17 35.09 -30.85
C SER A 3 -16.15 33.59 -31.17
N LYS A 4 -16.25 33.20 -32.45
CA LYS A 4 -16.13 31.80 -32.89
C LYS A 4 -14.75 31.21 -32.55
N ILE A 5 -13.68 31.99 -32.70
CA ILE A 5 -12.31 31.56 -32.32
C ILE A 5 -12.20 31.39 -30.80
N ARG A 6 -12.76 32.29 -29.98
CA ARG A 6 -12.77 32.13 -28.51
C ARG A 6 -13.58 30.92 -28.05
N LEU A 7 -14.75 30.68 -28.63
CA LEU A 7 -15.62 29.57 -28.26
C LEU A 7 -14.99 28.23 -28.66
N MET A 8 -14.34 28.17 -29.82
CA MET A 8 -13.54 27.01 -30.24
C MET A 8 -12.34 26.77 -29.31
N ASN A 9 -11.65 27.83 -28.88
CA ASN A 9 -10.52 27.70 -27.96
C ASN A 9 -10.98 27.24 -26.55
N LEU A 10 -12.15 27.71 -26.10
CA LEU A 10 -12.77 27.29 -24.83
C LEU A 10 -13.18 25.82 -24.87
N VAL A 11 -13.82 25.38 -25.95
CA VAL A 11 -14.20 23.97 -26.14
C VAL A 11 -12.94 23.10 -26.16
N VAL A 12 -11.92 23.47 -26.92
CA VAL A 12 -10.64 22.73 -26.95
C VAL A 12 -9.99 22.67 -25.56
N SER A 13 -10.02 23.77 -24.80
CA SER A 13 -9.44 23.83 -23.45
C SER A 13 -10.25 22.96 -22.47
N CYS A 14 -11.57 23.02 -22.51
CA CYS A 14 -12.44 22.16 -21.69
C CYS A 14 -12.26 20.68 -22.05
N THR A 15 -12.15 20.33 -23.33
CA THR A 15 -11.92 18.95 -23.76
C THR A 15 -10.56 18.46 -23.28
N LEU A 16 -9.50 19.29 -23.37
CA LEU A 16 -8.18 18.95 -22.84
C LEU A 16 -8.19 18.74 -21.32
N ILE A 17 -8.90 19.59 -20.56
CA ILE A 17 -9.04 19.44 -19.11
C ILE A 17 -9.80 18.16 -18.76
N LEU A 18 -10.94 17.90 -19.42
CA LEU A 18 -11.72 16.68 -19.21
C LEU A 18 -10.92 15.42 -19.55
N LEU A 19 -10.12 15.47 -20.61
CA LEU A 19 -9.27 14.36 -21.04
C LEU A 19 -8.08 14.16 -20.09
N ALA A 20 -7.51 15.24 -19.55
CA ALA A 20 -6.49 15.17 -18.52
C ALA A 20 -7.02 14.61 -17.19
N ILE A 21 -8.21 15.05 -16.75
CA ILE A 21 -8.89 14.51 -15.56
C ILE A 21 -9.24 13.03 -15.78
N GLY A 22 -9.78 12.69 -16.94
CA GLY A 22 -10.10 11.31 -17.32
C GLY A 22 -8.85 10.42 -17.32
N ALA A 23 -7.76 10.85 -17.94
CA ALA A 23 -6.48 10.15 -17.93
C ALA A 23 -5.92 9.98 -16.51
N THR A 24 -6.04 11.01 -15.66
CA THR A 24 -5.60 10.94 -14.26
C THR A 24 -6.42 9.92 -13.47
N LEU A 25 -7.75 9.95 -13.59
CA LEU A 25 -8.65 8.99 -12.91
C LEU A 25 -8.41 7.55 -13.35
N VAL A 26 -8.14 7.38 -14.64
CA VAL A 26 -7.79 6.11 -15.23
C VAL A 26 -6.46 5.57 -14.70
N VAL A 27 -5.42 6.42 -14.70
CA VAL A 27 -4.11 6.06 -14.15
C VAL A 27 -4.25 5.71 -12.67
N LEU A 28 -5.05 6.46 -11.90
CA LEU A 28 -5.38 6.14 -10.51
C LEU A 28 -6.14 4.82 -10.37
N GLY A 29 -7.03 4.46 -11.30
CA GLY A 29 -7.71 3.17 -11.33
C GLY A 29 -6.77 1.99 -11.61
N VAL A 30 -5.85 2.15 -12.55
CA VAL A 30 -4.82 1.14 -12.86
C VAL A 30 -3.85 0.96 -11.69
N PHE A 31 -3.43 2.05 -11.06
CA PHE A 31 -2.63 1.99 -9.84
C PHE A 31 -3.41 1.41 -8.66
N ASN A 32 -4.73 1.65 -8.59
CA ASN A 32 -5.58 1.02 -7.58
C ASN A 32 -5.59 -0.51 -7.65
N ALA A 33 -5.61 -1.06 -8.88
CA ALA A 33 -5.53 -2.49 -9.12
C ALA A 33 -4.11 -3.04 -8.87
N LEU A 34 -3.09 -2.40 -9.46
CA LEU A 34 -1.71 -2.89 -9.42
C LEU A 34 -1.05 -2.73 -8.04
N LEU A 35 -1.40 -1.69 -7.29
CA LEU A 35 -0.83 -1.39 -5.98
C LEU A 35 -1.76 -1.76 -4.82
N ASN A 36 -2.90 -2.42 -5.10
CA ASN A 36 -3.93 -2.76 -4.12
C ASN A 36 -4.35 -1.54 -3.28
N TRP A 37 -4.50 -0.37 -3.91
CA TRP A 37 -4.78 0.85 -3.16
C TRP A 37 -6.18 0.90 -2.54
N ASP A 38 -7.07 -0.02 -2.91
CA ASP A 38 -8.35 -0.18 -2.24
C ASP A 38 -9.23 1.11 -2.21
N ILE A 39 -8.99 2.06 -3.12
CA ILE A 39 -9.64 3.38 -3.23
C ILE A 39 -10.99 3.29 -3.94
N PHE A 40 -11.05 2.54 -5.05
CA PHE A 40 -12.24 2.45 -5.90
C PHE A 40 -12.89 1.06 -5.80
N GLY A 41 -14.22 1.04 -5.81
CA GLY A 41 -14.99 -0.21 -5.85
C GLY A 41 -14.90 -0.91 -7.22
N PRO A 42 -15.14 -2.23 -7.29
CA PRO A 42 -14.92 -3.03 -8.50
C PRO A 42 -15.73 -2.56 -9.72
N ARG A 43 -16.94 -2.02 -9.50
CA ARG A 43 -17.76 -1.44 -10.59
C ARG A 43 -17.18 -0.14 -11.15
N LEU A 44 -16.60 0.70 -10.30
CA LEU A 44 -15.97 1.95 -10.74
C LEU A 44 -14.63 1.67 -11.42
N GLU A 45 -13.89 0.66 -10.93
CA GLU A 45 -12.65 0.20 -11.53
C GLU A 45 -12.86 -0.30 -12.97
N ALA A 46 -13.90 -1.11 -13.22
CA ALA A 46 -14.27 -1.56 -14.57
C ALA A 46 -14.63 -0.40 -15.50
N VAL A 47 -15.36 0.61 -15.00
CA VAL A 47 -15.69 1.83 -15.76
C VAL A 47 -14.43 2.64 -16.07
N LEU A 48 -13.51 2.77 -15.11
CA LEU A 48 -12.22 3.44 -15.31
C LEU A 48 -11.33 2.69 -16.31
N TYR A 49 -11.31 1.35 -16.30
CA TYR A 49 -10.63 0.56 -17.33
C TYR A 49 -11.25 0.73 -18.72
N GLY A 50 -12.58 0.80 -18.83
CA GLY A 50 -13.26 1.11 -20.09
C GLY A 50 -12.94 2.53 -20.61
N LEU A 51 -12.89 3.51 -19.70
CA LEU A 51 -12.45 4.87 -20.02
C LEU A 51 -10.97 4.91 -20.43
N PHE A 52 -10.12 4.08 -19.83
CA PHE A 52 -8.71 3.96 -20.24
C PHE A 52 -8.56 3.44 -21.65
N GLY A 53 -9.24 2.34 -21.97
CA GLY A 53 -9.18 1.74 -23.29
C GLY A 53 -9.61 2.73 -24.37
N SER A 54 -10.67 3.50 -24.10
CA SER A 54 -11.13 4.55 -25.02
C SER A 54 -10.17 5.74 -25.11
N CYS A 55 -9.57 6.21 -24.02
CA CYS A 55 -8.54 7.25 -24.04
C CYS A 55 -7.26 6.82 -24.77
N MET A 56 -6.80 5.57 -24.58
CA MET A 56 -5.65 5.00 -25.28
C MET A 56 -5.93 4.85 -26.77
N ALA A 57 -7.13 4.41 -27.16
CA ALA A 57 -7.54 4.37 -28.55
C ALA A 57 -7.58 5.77 -29.18
N LEU A 58 -8.07 6.78 -28.45
CA LEU A 58 -8.11 8.16 -28.89
C LEU A 58 -6.70 8.76 -29.02
N ALA A 59 -5.80 8.45 -28.10
CA ALA A 59 -4.40 8.88 -28.14
C ALA A 59 -3.64 8.22 -29.30
N ALA A 60 -3.85 6.93 -29.56
CA ALA A 60 -3.29 6.22 -30.70
C ALA A 60 -3.83 6.77 -32.04
N PHE A 61 -5.11 7.12 -32.10
CA PHE A 61 -5.69 7.79 -33.26
C PHE A 61 -5.13 9.21 -33.43
N GLY A 62 -4.95 9.96 -32.34
CA GLY A 62 -4.34 11.27 -32.33
C GLY A 62 -2.88 11.26 -32.81
N THR A 63 -2.05 10.34 -32.32
CA THR A 63 -0.66 10.18 -32.80
C THR A 63 -0.62 9.77 -34.26
N ALA A 64 -1.47 8.84 -34.71
CA ALA A 64 -1.60 8.49 -36.12
C ALA A 64 -1.98 9.69 -36.99
N MET A 65 -2.96 10.50 -36.56
CA MET A 65 -3.34 11.74 -37.24
C MET A 65 -2.21 12.77 -37.26
N THR A 66 -1.45 12.89 -36.17
CA THR A 66 -0.30 13.81 -36.10
C THR A 66 0.83 13.38 -37.04
N ILE A 67 1.05 12.07 -37.18
CA ILE A 67 2.00 11.50 -38.15
C ILE A 67 1.53 11.75 -39.58
N ILE A 68 0.24 11.56 -39.87
CA ILE A 68 -0.33 11.84 -41.21
C ILE A 68 -0.25 13.34 -41.53
N LEU A 69 -0.56 14.21 -40.56
CA LEU A 69 -0.44 15.66 -40.73
C LEU A 69 1.02 16.09 -40.90
N ALA A 70 1.96 15.51 -40.17
CA ALA A 70 3.39 15.74 -40.34
C ALA A 70 3.91 15.21 -41.69
N LEU A 71 3.37 14.10 -42.20
CA LEU A 71 3.63 13.61 -43.56
C LEU A 71 3.05 14.55 -44.62
N GLN A 72 1.85 15.09 -44.40
CA GLN A 72 1.25 16.06 -45.32
C GLN A 72 1.98 17.40 -45.29
N GLU A 73 2.39 17.88 -44.12
CA GLU A 73 3.22 19.08 -43.98
C GLU A 73 4.60 18.87 -44.56
N SER A 74 5.26 17.74 -44.33
CA SER A 74 6.58 17.46 -44.94
C SER A 74 6.49 17.29 -46.46
N VAL A 75 5.43 16.72 -47.03
CA VAL A 75 5.22 16.67 -48.49
C VAL A 75 4.91 18.06 -49.05
N ARG A 76 4.17 18.89 -48.31
CA ARG A 76 3.86 20.27 -48.69
C ARG A 76 5.10 21.16 -48.61
N ASP A 77 5.90 21.00 -47.57
CA ASP A 77 7.17 21.68 -47.37
C ASP A 77 8.24 21.16 -48.33
N PHE A 78 8.22 19.88 -48.71
CA PHE A 78 9.06 19.35 -49.79
C PHE A 78 8.65 19.93 -51.15
N LYS A 79 7.35 20.04 -51.44
CA LYS A 79 6.86 20.76 -52.64
C LYS A 79 7.28 22.23 -52.64
N LYS A 80 7.17 22.91 -51.49
CA LYS A 80 7.65 24.29 -51.32
C LYS A 80 9.16 24.39 -51.38
N PHE A 81 9.91 23.40 -50.89
CA PHE A 81 11.37 23.35 -50.91
C PHE A 81 11.89 23.10 -52.33
N VAL A 82 11.23 22.24 -53.11
CA VAL A 82 11.48 22.07 -54.55
C VAL A 82 11.17 23.35 -55.31
N GLN A 83 10.12 24.11 -54.93
CA GLN A 83 9.83 25.44 -55.49
C GLN A 83 10.77 26.55 -54.99
N ALA A 84 11.27 26.46 -53.76
CA ALA A 84 12.17 27.42 -53.14
C ALA A 84 13.63 27.18 -53.53
N ARG A 85 14.01 26.00 -54.04
CA ARG A 85 15.34 25.78 -54.64
C ARG A 85 15.62 26.68 -55.85
N THR A 86 14.61 27.35 -56.38
CA THR A 86 14.73 28.43 -57.38
C THR A 86 15.12 29.78 -56.79
N ASN A 87 15.06 29.98 -55.46
CA ASN A 87 15.50 31.18 -54.75
C ASN A 87 16.04 30.80 -53.37
N GLN A 88 17.38 30.74 -53.25
CA GLN A 88 18.08 30.45 -51.99
C GLN A 88 17.54 31.32 -50.84
N ALA A 89 16.92 30.68 -49.85
CA ALA A 89 16.59 31.31 -48.58
C ALA A 89 16.98 30.37 -47.43
N GLU A 90 17.73 30.94 -46.49
CA GLU A 90 18.21 30.36 -45.24
C GLU A 90 17.06 29.73 -44.42
N ILE A 91 17.31 28.54 -43.88
CA ILE A 91 16.39 27.84 -42.98
C ILE A 91 16.52 28.49 -41.59
N PRO A 92 15.44 28.99 -40.97
CA PRO A 92 15.53 29.60 -39.65
C PRO A 92 15.77 28.53 -38.57
N ASP A 93 16.75 28.78 -37.70
CA ASP A 93 17.05 27.95 -36.53
C ASP A 93 15.85 27.85 -35.59
N ALA A 94 15.44 26.62 -35.24
CA ALA A 94 14.31 26.38 -34.35
C ALA A 94 14.53 27.04 -32.97
N PRO A 95 13.49 27.62 -32.33
CA PRO A 95 13.64 28.38 -31.09
C PRO A 95 13.97 27.47 -29.89
N LYS A 96 15.26 27.19 -29.68
CA LYS A 96 15.83 26.31 -28.64
C LYS A 96 15.31 26.62 -27.23
N ARG A 97 15.02 27.90 -26.92
CA ARG A 97 14.48 28.34 -25.62
C ARG A 97 13.03 27.91 -25.38
N ALA A 98 12.18 27.93 -26.40
CA ALA A 98 10.79 27.49 -26.28
C ALA A 98 10.71 25.96 -26.10
N TYR A 99 11.61 25.21 -26.74
CA TYR A 99 11.73 23.78 -26.56
C TYR A 99 12.20 23.41 -25.14
N ALA A 100 13.24 24.08 -24.63
CA ALA A 100 13.73 23.87 -23.27
C ALA A 100 12.67 24.20 -22.21
N ALA A 101 11.95 25.31 -22.37
CA ALA A 101 10.85 25.68 -21.46
C ALA A 101 9.71 24.64 -21.48
N ARG A 102 9.35 24.12 -22.66
CA ARG A 102 8.36 23.04 -22.78
C ARG A 102 8.82 21.75 -22.12
N MET A 103 10.06 21.33 -22.35
CA MET A 103 10.63 20.13 -21.70
C MET A 103 10.68 20.27 -20.18
N MET A 104 11.05 21.45 -19.67
CA MET A 104 11.07 21.70 -18.23
C MET A 104 9.66 21.72 -17.63
N SER A 105 8.66 22.28 -18.33
CA SER A 105 7.26 22.21 -17.88
C SER A 105 6.72 20.78 -17.84
N LEU A 106 7.14 19.93 -18.80
CA LEU A 106 6.79 18.50 -18.85
C LEU A 106 7.42 17.74 -17.67
N LEU A 107 8.70 18.01 -17.38
CA LEU A 107 9.41 17.40 -16.26
C LEU A 107 8.78 17.80 -14.92
N LEU A 108 8.45 19.08 -14.73
CA LEU A 108 7.75 19.55 -13.53
C LEU A 108 6.37 18.90 -13.38
N ALA A 109 5.63 18.73 -14.47
CA ALA A 109 4.34 18.02 -14.46
C ALA A 109 4.51 16.55 -14.05
N MET A 110 5.54 15.86 -14.55
CA MET A 110 5.82 14.47 -14.15
C MET A 110 6.23 14.35 -12.68
N VAL A 111 7.09 15.25 -12.18
CA VAL A 111 7.48 15.29 -10.76
C VAL A 111 6.27 15.54 -9.87
N GLY A 112 5.40 16.48 -10.25
CA GLY A 112 4.15 16.76 -9.54
C GLY A 112 3.22 15.54 -9.50
N LEU A 113 3.10 14.81 -10.62
CA LEU A 113 2.30 13.59 -10.69
C LEU A 113 2.86 12.49 -9.77
N ILE A 114 4.18 12.26 -9.79
CA ILE A 114 4.83 11.28 -8.91
C ILE A 114 4.60 11.63 -7.44
N ALA A 115 4.77 12.90 -7.06
CA ALA A 115 4.54 13.37 -5.69
C ALA A 115 3.08 13.16 -5.26
N LEU A 116 2.12 13.45 -6.15
CA LEU A 116 0.70 13.23 -5.89
C LEU A 116 0.37 11.74 -5.70
N CYS A 117 0.87 10.88 -6.60
CA CYS A 117 0.70 9.43 -6.49
C CYS A 117 1.31 8.89 -5.19
N ASN A 118 2.48 9.40 -4.78
CA ASN A 118 3.10 9.01 -3.52
C ASN A 118 2.28 9.49 -2.30
N GLY A 119 1.71 10.69 -2.35
CA GLY A 119 0.81 11.19 -1.31
C GLY A 119 -0.45 10.35 -1.17
N ILE A 120 -1.08 9.96 -2.29
CA ILE A 120 -2.24 9.07 -2.29
C ILE A 120 -1.87 7.69 -1.74
N ASN A 121 -0.73 7.12 -2.17
CA ASN A 121 -0.21 5.86 -1.66
C ASN A 121 -0.04 5.89 -0.13
N TYR A 122 0.54 6.97 0.39
CA TYR A 122 0.76 7.15 1.83
C TYR A 122 -0.57 7.15 2.61
N VAL A 123 -1.56 7.93 2.15
CA VAL A 123 -2.88 8.00 2.80
C VAL A 123 -3.59 6.64 2.78
N VAL A 124 -3.52 5.96 1.64
CA VAL A 124 -4.09 4.62 1.47
C VAL A 124 -3.43 3.60 2.38
N LEU A 125 -2.10 3.57 2.41
CA LEU A 125 -1.33 2.66 3.24
C LEU A 125 -1.66 2.90 4.71
N ALA A 126 -1.68 4.16 5.15
CA ALA A 126 -2.08 4.52 6.51
C ALA A 126 -3.48 4.00 6.85
N LYS A 127 -4.46 4.15 5.94
CA LYS A 127 -5.81 3.62 6.13
C LYS A 127 -5.84 2.09 6.20
N ARG A 128 -5.14 1.40 5.29
CA ARG A 128 -5.07 -0.08 5.28
C ARG A 128 -4.43 -0.61 6.57
N CYS A 129 -3.35 0.03 7.04
CA CYS A 129 -2.72 -0.30 8.31
C CYS A 129 -3.66 -0.07 9.50
N ALA A 130 -4.45 1.00 9.49
CA ALA A 130 -5.44 1.25 10.56
C ALA A 130 -6.53 0.18 10.59
N VAL A 131 -7.09 -0.19 9.42
CA VAL A 131 -8.08 -1.28 9.32
C VAL A 131 -7.50 -2.61 9.78
N PHE A 132 -6.29 -2.94 9.32
CA PHE A 132 -5.59 -4.15 9.76
C PHE A 132 -5.46 -4.21 11.28
N LYS A 133 -4.96 -3.14 11.92
CA LYS A 133 -4.77 -3.08 13.37
C LYS A 133 -6.08 -3.21 14.13
N GLN A 134 -7.16 -2.60 13.63
CA GLN A 134 -8.49 -2.75 14.24
C GLN A 134 -9.00 -4.19 14.15
N LEU A 135 -8.93 -4.82 12.98
CA LEU A 135 -9.35 -6.22 12.80
C LEU A 135 -8.50 -7.17 13.64
N ALA A 136 -7.18 -6.97 13.66
CA ALA A 136 -6.29 -7.75 14.50
C ALA A 136 -6.64 -7.58 15.98
N ALA A 137 -6.98 -6.35 16.42
CA ALA A 137 -7.40 -6.08 17.78
C ALA A 137 -8.71 -6.76 18.18
N GLU A 138 -9.68 -6.80 17.27
CA GLU A 138 -10.95 -7.47 17.49
C GLU A 138 -10.77 -8.99 17.57
N GLN A 139 -10.07 -9.57 16.59
CA GLN A 139 -9.84 -11.02 16.54
C GLN A 139 -9.01 -11.51 17.74
N VAL A 140 -7.93 -10.81 18.10
CA VAL A 140 -7.14 -11.16 19.28
C VAL A 140 -7.94 -10.96 20.57
N GLY A 141 -8.79 -9.92 20.65
CA GLY A 141 -9.67 -9.69 21.79
C GLY A 141 -10.58 -10.89 22.06
N ASN A 142 -11.14 -11.50 21.03
CA ASN A 142 -12.01 -12.67 21.14
C ASN A 142 -11.30 -13.92 21.68
N PHE A 143 -9.97 -14.02 21.53
CA PHE A 143 -9.17 -15.15 22.00
C PHE A 143 -8.37 -14.85 23.27
N GLN A 144 -8.39 -13.60 23.76
CA GLN A 144 -7.53 -13.14 24.85
C GLN A 144 -7.68 -14.01 26.10
N ASP A 145 -8.90 -14.24 26.58
CA ASP A 145 -9.14 -15.01 27.81
C ASP A 145 -8.73 -16.47 27.66
N LYS A 146 -8.92 -17.05 26.47
CA LYS A 146 -8.50 -18.43 26.17
C LYS A 146 -6.98 -18.56 26.17
N ILE A 147 -6.27 -17.61 25.55
CA ILE A 147 -4.80 -17.58 25.56
C ILE A 147 -4.29 -17.36 26.99
N ALA A 148 -4.87 -16.42 27.72
CA ALA A 148 -4.49 -16.12 29.10
C ALA A 148 -4.66 -17.33 30.02
N GLY A 149 -5.78 -18.05 29.91
CA GLY A 149 -6.04 -19.27 30.68
C GLY A 149 -5.05 -20.40 30.37
N LEU A 150 -4.73 -20.61 29.09
CA LEU A 150 -3.78 -21.65 28.66
C LEU A 150 -2.35 -21.36 29.12
N VAL A 151 -1.93 -20.10 29.06
CA VAL A 151 -0.57 -19.68 29.41
C VAL A 151 -0.38 -19.60 30.93
N ALA A 152 -1.41 -19.23 31.68
CA ALA A 152 -1.32 -19.09 33.14
C ALA A 152 -0.94 -20.38 33.87
N GLY A 153 -1.18 -21.54 33.26
CA GLY A 153 -0.80 -22.84 33.80
C GLY A 153 0.68 -23.20 33.62
N PHE A 154 1.44 -22.43 32.85
CA PHE A 154 2.85 -22.72 32.61
C PHE A 154 3.72 -22.24 33.77
N GLN A 155 4.43 -23.18 34.42
CA GLN A 155 5.55 -22.82 35.31
C GLN A 155 6.74 -22.30 34.49
N ALA A 156 6.99 -22.90 33.33
CA ALA A 156 7.91 -22.42 32.31
C ALA A 156 7.32 -22.74 30.93
N PRO A 157 7.56 -21.90 29.89
CA PRO A 157 7.07 -22.18 28.55
C PRO A 157 7.62 -23.51 28.00
N PRO A 158 6.76 -24.40 27.48
CA PRO A 158 7.18 -25.72 26.99
C PRO A 158 8.03 -25.60 25.72
N ARG A 159 9.21 -26.24 25.71
CA ARG A 159 10.13 -26.25 24.55
C ARG A 159 9.67 -27.19 23.44
N ASP A 160 8.87 -28.17 23.81
CA ASP A 160 8.27 -29.23 23.02
C ASP A 160 6.87 -29.51 23.60
N HIS A 161 6.00 -30.16 22.83
CA HIS A 161 4.64 -30.52 23.26
C HIS A 161 3.80 -29.33 23.76
N VAL A 162 3.77 -28.22 23.01
CA VAL A 162 2.86 -27.11 23.30
C VAL A 162 1.41 -27.61 23.35
N PRO A 163 0.58 -27.20 24.33
CA PRO A 163 -0.80 -27.66 24.40
C PRO A 163 -1.52 -27.46 23.07
N ARG A 164 -2.19 -28.52 22.61
CA ARG A 164 -2.88 -28.53 21.32
C ARG A 164 -3.87 -27.37 21.19
N ASP A 165 -4.57 -27.02 22.26
CA ASP A 165 -5.49 -25.87 22.30
C ASP A 165 -4.79 -24.54 21.99
N LEU A 166 -3.55 -24.36 22.46
CA LEU A 166 -2.77 -23.15 22.19
C LEU A 166 -2.31 -23.11 20.73
N TYR A 167 -1.87 -24.26 20.19
CA TYR A 167 -1.56 -24.40 18.77
C TYR A 167 -2.78 -24.06 17.91
N GLU A 168 -3.96 -24.62 18.23
CA GLU A 168 -5.19 -24.41 17.46
C GLU A 168 -5.66 -22.95 17.50
N VAL A 169 -5.54 -22.26 18.64
CA VAL A 169 -5.88 -20.83 18.76
C VAL A 169 -4.94 -19.98 17.91
N LEU A 170 -3.62 -20.14 18.05
CA LEU A 170 -2.66 -19.35 17.26
C LEU A 170 -2.74 -19.68 15.77
N ARG A 171 -3.03 -20.94 15.42
CA ARG A 171 -3.27 -21.36 14.05
C ARG A 171 -4.53 -20.73 13.47
N SER A 172 -5.60 -20.63 14.27
CA SER A 172 -6.86 -19.99 13.86
C SER A 172 -6.62 -18.52 13.54
N VAL A 173 -5.90 -17.80 14.40
CA VAL A 173 -5.52 -16.41 14.11
C VAL A 173 -4.62 -16.31 12.87
N SER A 174 -3.64 -17.20 12.74
CA SER A 174 -2.74 -17.24 11.56
C SER A 174 -3.42 -17.74 10.28
N SER A 175 -4.64 -18.29 10.35
CA SER A 175 -5.40 -18.75 9.19
C SER A 175 -6.29 -17.67 8.58
N LEU A 176 -6.44 -16.54 9.28
CA LEU A 176 -7.18 -15.38 8.77
C LEU A 176 -6.49 -14.84 7.53
N ALA A 177 -7.25 -14.56 6.46
CA ALA A 177 -6.70 -14.16 5.16
C ALA A 177 -5.84 -12.89 5.21
N PHE A 178 -6.07 -12.03 6.21
CA PHE A 178 -5.33 -10.78 6.42
C PHE A 178 -4.14 -10.93 7.39
N VAL A 179 -3.93 -12.10 7.98
CA VAL A 179 -2.81 -12.42 8.87
C VAL A 179 -1.85 -13.35 8.15
N GLN A 180 -0.57 -13.00 8.14
CA GLN A 180 0.49 -13.88 7.66
C GLN A 180 0.96 -14.81 8.77
N THR A 181 1.18 -14.27 9.97
CA THR A 181 1.71 -15.01 11.11
C THR A 181 1.24 -14.41 12.42
N ALA A 182 0.89 -15.25 13.40
CA ALA A 182 0.71 -14.86 14.79
C ALA A 182 1.80 -15.51 15.67
N THR A 183 2.48 -14.69 16.48
CA THR A 183 3.53 -15.14 17.39
C THR A 183 3.21 -14.69 18.81
N LEU A 184 3.21 -15.63 19.75
CA LEU A 184 3.01 -15.36 21.17
C LEU A 184 4.35 -15.25 21.88
N TYR A 185 4.51 -14.24 22.71
CA TYR A 185 5.69 -13.97 23.51
C TYR A 185 5.38 -14.00 25.00
N LEU A 186 6.21 -14.73 25.75
CA LEU A 186 6.13 -14.87 27.21
C LEU A 186 7.44 -14.38 27.84
N PRO A 187 7.40 -13.68 29.00
CA PRO A 187 8.62 -13.39 29.75
C PRO A 187 9.22 -14.71 30.27
N ASP A 188 10.55 -14.76 30.38
CA ASP A 188 11.21 -15.87 31.06
C ASP A 188 11.06 -15.71 32.59
N PRO A 189 10.57 -16.72 33.32
CA PRO A 189 10.35 -16.63 34.76
C PRO A 189 11.65 -16.62 35.58
N GLU A 190 12.75 -17.13 35.02
CA GLU A 190 14.05 -17.26 35.70
C GLU A 190 15.00 -16.12 35.33
N GLU A 191 14.91 -15.60 34.10
CA GLU A 191 15.84 -14.59 33.58
C GLU A 191 15.13 -13.36 33.00
N GLY A 192 15.17 -12.25 33.73
CA GLY A 192 14.45 -11.02 33.36
C GLY A 192 14.86 -10.39 32.01
N GLY A 193 16.02 -10.75 31.46
CA GLY A 193 16.51 -10.33 30.14
C GLY A 193 16.18 -11.28 28.99
N ALA A 194 15.42 -12.35 29.23
CA ALA A 194 15.04 -13.33 28.24
C ALA A 194 13.52 -13.39 28.04
N MET A 195 13.12 -13.84 26.86
CA MET A 195 11.73 -14.09 26.50
C MET A 195 11.62 -15.39 25.70
N TRP A 196 10.40 -15.90 25.64
CA TRP A 196 10.03 -17.09 24.90
C TRP A 196 9.07 -16.70 23.78
N GLY A 197 9.31 -17.18 22.56
CA GLY A 197 8.45 -16.93 21.40
C GLY A 197 7.90 -18.23 20.84
N TYR A 198 6.63 -18.25 20.49
CA TYR A 198 5.99 -19.40 19.83
C TYR A 198 5.13 -18.98 18.66
N THR A 199 5.32 -19.67 17.54
CA THR A 199 4.59 -19.46 16.29
C THR A 199 4.13 -20.81 15.76
N ALA A 200 2.85 -20.90 15.36
CA ALA A 200 2.29 -22.10 14.77
C ALA A 200 2.62 -22.20 13.26
N TRP A 201 3.86 -22.54 12.92
CA TRP A 201 4.35 -22.56 11.52
C TRP A 201 3.77 -23.69 10.67
N ARG A 202 3.59 -24.89 11.23
CA ARG A 202 3.23 -26.08 10.46
C ARG A 202 1.73 -26.17 10.22
N ASN A 203 1.36 -26.73 9.07
CA ASN A 203 -0.03 -27.06 8.72
C ASN A 203 -0.63 -28.19 9.57
N SER A 204 0.20 -28.88 10.35
CA SER A 204 -0.22 -29.92 11.29
C SER A 204 0.48 -29.72 12.62
N TYR A 205 -0.18 -30.13 13.69
CA TYR A 205 0.35 -30.13 15.04
C TYR A 205 1.54 -31.10 15.13
N SER A 206 2.62 -30.67 15.78
CA SER A 206 3.81 -31.46 16.05
C SER A 206 4.16 -31.38 17.53
N ASN A 207 4.50 -32.51 18.11
CA ASN A 207 5.01 -32.59 19.48
C ASN A 207 6.45 -32.08 19.62
N GLU A 208 7.17 -31.90 18.51
CA GLU A 208 8.54 -31.40 18.50
C GLU A 208 8.60 -29.87 18.45
N ASP A 209 7.49 -29.20 18.15
CA ASP A 209 7.44 -27.75 18.04
C ASP A 209 7.08 -27.15 19.41
N GLY A 210 7.85 -26.15 19.85
CA GLY A 210 7.53 -25.40 21.05
C GLY A 210 8.17 -24.03 21.13
N PHE A 211 8.17 -23.46 22.34
CA PHE A 211 8.65 -22.10 22.54
C PHE A 211 10.17 -22.04 22.33
N ALA A 212 10.60 -21.07 21.53
CA ALA A 212 12.00 -20.73 21.34
C ALA A 212 12.39 -19.61 22.31
N ARG A 213 13.41 -19.87 23.14
CA ARG A 213 13.98 -18.87 24.03
C ARG A 213 14.91 -17.93 23.27
N PHE A 214 14.86 -16.65 23.60
CA PHE A 214 15.79 -15.65 23.07
C PHE A 214 16.09 -14.58 24.12
N TYR A 215 17.24 -13.92 23.94
CA TYR A 215 17.65 -12.78 24.76
C TYR A 215 17.13 -11.49 24.16
N VAL A 216 16.65 -10.60 25.03
CA VAL A 216 16.16 -9.27 24.64
C VAL A 216 17.34 -8.41 24.23
N ALA A 217 17.46 -8.12 22.94
CA ALA A 217 18.56 -7.33 22.39
C ALA A 217 18.05 -6.15 21.54
N LYS A 218 16.97 -6.36 20.79
CA LYS A 218 16.44 -5.36 19.85
C LYS A 218 15.45 -4.43 20.53
N ASP A 219 15.25 -3.24 19.94
CA ASP A 219 14.35 -2.20 20.49
C ASP A 219 12.92 -2.72 20.69
N PHE A 220 12.40 -3.47 19.71
CA PHE A 220 11.05 -4.03 19.83
C PHE A 220 10.96 -5.16 20.87
N GLU A 221 12.04 -5.93 21.09
CA GLU A 221 12.10 -6.95 22.14
C GLU A 221 12.11 -6.30 23.52
N ARG A 222 12.84 -5.18 23.67
CA ARG A 222 12.83 -4.36 24.89
C ARG A 222 11.44 -3.79 25.17
N ALA A 223 10.80 -3.21 24.17
CA ALA A 223 9.44 -2.70 24.29
C ALA A 223 8.42 -3.79 24.65
N MET A 224 8.53 -5.00 24.09
CA MET A 224 7.69 -6.13 24.48
C MET A 224 7.91 -6.51 25.95
N ARG A 225 9.17 -6.57 26.40
CA ARG A 225 9.52 -6.90 27.79
C ARG A 225 8.95 -5.87 28.78
N GLN A 226 9.15 -4.58 28.50
CA GLN A 226 8.63 -3.46 29.30
C GLN A 226 7.09 -3.46 29.35
N ALA A 227 6.45 -3.77 28.23
CA ALA A 227 4.99 -3.83 28.17
C ALA A 227 4.40 -4.94 29.05
N VAL A 228 5.10 -6.07 29.19
CA VAL A 228 4.71 -7.13 30.15
C VAL A 228 4.96 -6.70 31.60
N ASP A 229 5.96 -5.86 31.86
CA ASP A 229 6.21 -5.28 33.19
C ASP A 229 5.24 -4.14 33.57
N GLY A 230 4.34 -3.77 32.65
CA GLY A 230 3.30 -2.75 32.89
C GLY A 230 3.58 -1.38 32.27
N ASP A 231 4.64 -1.24 31.47
CA ASP A 231 4.95 -0.01 30.73
C ASP A 231 4.81 -0.23 29.20
N PRO A 232 3.61 -0.02 28.62
CA PRO A 232 3.35 -0.28 27.21
C PRO A 232 3.76 0.87 26.26
N ALA A 233 4.28 2.00 26.77
CA ALA A 233 4.43 3.23 25.98
C ALA A 233 5.30 3.04 24.73
N ASP A 234 6.44 2.35 24.87
CA ASP A 234 7.35 2.07 23.76
C ASP A 234 6.72 1.08 22.76
N LEU A 235 5.92 0.12 23.23
CA LEU A 235 5.22 -0.82 22.36
C LEU A 235 4.11 -0.12 21.56
N GLU A 236 3.42 0.84 22.15
CA GLU A 236 2.42 1.69 21.49
C GLU A 236 3.05 2.63 20.44
N ASP A 237 4.24 3.17 20.70
CA ASP A 237 5.01 3.94 19.72
C ASP A 237 5.44 3.07 18.52
N ILE A 238 5.94 1.85 18.79
CA ILE A 238 6.26 0.87 17.74
C ILE A 238 5.02 0.53 16.91
N ASN A 239 3.88 0.30 17.56
CA ASN A 239 2.62 0.07 16.87
C ASN A 239 2.17 1.25 16.01
N ARG A 240 2.51 2.50 16.35
CA ARG A 240 2.18 3.66 15.52
C ARG A 240 3.06 3.74 14.27
N ARG A 241 4.34 3.36 14.39
CA ARG A 241 5.34 3.45 13.31
C ARG A 241 5.31 2.27 12.35
N ASN A 242 5.02 1.08 12.84
CA ASN A 242 4.96 -0.12 12.02
C ASN A 242 3.71 -0.13 11.14
N GLU A 243 3.85 -0.65 9.93
CA GLU A 243 2.75 -0.78 8.97
C GLU A 243 1.83 -1.96 9.34
N PHE A 244 2.05 -3.11 8.69
CA PHE A 244 1.28 -4.35 8.89
C PHE A 244 1.86 -5.22 10.01
N ILE A 245 2.47 -4.62 11.03
CA ILE A 245 2.91 -5.34 12.22
C ILE A 245 2.22 -4.71 13.41
N TRP A 246 1.58 -5.54 14.21
CA TRP A 246 0.86 -5.09 15.38
C TRP A 246 1.15 -5.98 16.58
N TYR A 247 1.45 -5.33 17.70
CA TYR A 247 1.74 -5.95 18.97
C TYR A 247 0.62 -5.64 19.97
N ARG A 248 0.23 -6.61 20.79
CA ARG A 248 -0.72 -6.37 21.88
C ARG A 248 -0.33 -7.11 23.13
N THR A 249 -0.35 -6.41 24.25
CA THR A 249 -0.28 -7.01 25.57
C THR A 249 -1.58 -7.77 25.86
N LEU A 250 -1.45 -9.01 26.31
CA LEU A 250 -2.57 -9.81 26.78
C LEU A 250 -2.51 -9.84 28.30
N ALA A 251 -3.62 -9.47 28.93
CA ALA A 251 -3.78 -9.57 30.37
C ALA A 251 -3.87 -11.04 30.77
N GLY A 252 -3.16 -11.41 31.83
CA GLY A 252 -3.33 -12.69 32.51
C GLY A 252 -4.59 -12.70 33.39
N PRO A 253 -4.85 -13.81 34.10
CA PRO A 253 -6.05 -13.98 34.93
C PRO A 253 -6.22 -12.93 36.03
N ALA A 254 -5.13 -12.32 36.50
CA ALA A 254 -5.13 -11.28 37.52
C ALA A 254 -5.28 -9.85 36.95
N GLY A 255 -5.59 -9.70 35.66
CA GLY A 255 -5.71 -8.41 34.97
C GLY A 255 -4.39 -7.68 34.71
N ARG A 256 -3.25 -8.25 35.11
CA ARG A 256 -1.91 -7.74 34.81
C ARG A 256 -1.43 -8.24 33.45
N PRO A 257 -0.64 -7.45 32.69
CA PRO A 257 0.00 -7.94 31.48
C PRO A 257 0.84 -9.19 31.77
N ALA A 258 0.65 -10.25 30.98
CA ALA A 258 1.35 -11.53 31.17
C ALA A 258 2.07 -12.00 29.91
N SER A 259 1.63 -11.54 28.74
CA SER A 259 2.20 -11.94 27.47
C SER A 259 2.00 -10.86 26.42
N VAL A 260 2.72 -10.96 25.31
CA VAL A 260 2.53 -10.11 24.13
C VAL A 260 2.27 -10.99 22.93
N ILE A 261 1.24 -10.67 22.15
CA ILE A 261 1.04 -11.29 20.84
C ILE A 261 1.47 -10.31 19.75
N ARG A 262 2.21 -10.81 18.77
CA ARG A 262 2.56 -10.12 17.54
C ARG A 262 1.77 -10.72 16.39
N ILE A 263 1.09 -9.87 15.65
CA ILE A 263 0.39 -10.20 14.42
C ILE A 263 1.12 -9.53 13.26
N ASP A 264 1.65 -10.35 12.36
CA ASP A 264 2.15 -9.90 11.07
C ASP A 264 1.01 -10.00 10.07
N GLY A 265 0.58 -8.87 9.53
CA GLY A 265 -0.48 -8.75 8.55
C GLY A 265 0.00 -9.04 7.14
N ASN A 266 -0.92 -9.48 6.29
CA ASN A 266 -0.66 -9.69 4.87
C ASN A 266 -0.83 -8.36 4.10
N PRO A 267 0.25 -7.71 3.63
CA PRO A 267 0.16 -6.42 2.93
C PRO A 267 -0.51 -6.53 1.55
N ARG A 268 -0.73 -7.75 1.04
CA ARG A 268 -1.43 -8.01 -0.23
C ARG A 268 -2.93 -8.26 -0.04
N HIS A 269 -3.41 -8.42 1.20
CA HIS A 269 -4.82 -8.60 1.47
C HIS A 269 -5.58 -7.30 1.15
N SER A 270 -6.77 -7.42 0.54
CA SER A 270 -7.62 -6.27 0.28
C SER A 270 -8.48 -5.98 1.51
N PHE A 271 -8.39 -4.75 2.01
CA PHE A 271 -9.14 -4.32 3.19
C PHE A 271 -10.42 -3.54 2.83
N ARG A 272 -10.81 -3.52 1.54
CA ARG A 272 -11.92 -2.71 0.99
C ARG A 272 -13.26 -2.94 1.69
N GLU A 273 -13.55 -4.17 2.06
CA GLU A 273 -14.86 -4.57 2.58
C GLU A 273 -15.02 -4.23 4.07
N TYR A 274 -13.92 -3.94 4.76
CA TYR A 274 -13.92 -3.63 6.18
C TYR A 274 -14.10 -2.13 6.40
N ARG A 275 -15.18 -1.75 7.08
CA ARG A 275 -15.44 -0.37 7.49
C ARG A 275 -14.96 -0.18 8.92
N LEU A 276 -14.16 0.86 9.15
CA LEU A 276 -13.79 1.32 10.49
C LEU A 276 -15.05 1.92 11.15
N GLY A 277 -15.60 1.26 12.17
CA GLY A 277 -16.67 1.79 13.01
C GLY A 277 -18.07 1.74 12.40
N GLN A 278 -18.88 0.78 12.86
CA GLN A 278 -20.27 1.03 13.22
C GLN A 278 -20.36 1.11 14.73
#